data_AF-A0A0X3UA30-F1
#
_entry.id   AF-A0A0X3UA30-F1
#
_cell.length_a   1.000
_cell.length_b   1.000
_cell.length_c   1.000
_cell.angle_alpha   90.00
_cell.angle_beta   90.00
_cell.angle_gamma   90.00
#
_symmetry.space_group_name_H-M   'P 1'
#
loop_
_entity.id
_entity.type
_entity.pdbx_description
1 polymer ?
#
loop_
_entity_poly.entity_id
_entity_poly.type
_entity_poly.pdbx_seq_one_letter_code
_entity_poly.pdbx_strand_id
1 'polypeptide(L)'
;MRLSFAEFDQDPEKGWRPFYEKRCFGAAQELLSMYIERNPGVAKKNFMLNFHAGQMCAFTGDYEAAETYFRKSYSGRVSSWSNWDAFVDANIAFINSDISDLERAKSKIEQQVTITEGAYPNFPSHLYGKKINLDVVKAFMACIGKSYSIAYHDCRI
;
A
#
# COMPACT_ATOMS: atom_id res chain seq x y z
N MET A 1 -20.99 2.12 18.89
CA MET A 1 -19.77 1.32 19.13
C MET A 1 -18.69 1.81 18.17
N ARG A 2 -17.47 2.10 18.63
CA ARG A 2 -16.37 2.62 17.80
C ARG A 2 -15.41 1.46 17.50
N LEU A 3 -15.15 1.17 16.22
CA LEU A 3 -14.24 0.09 15.82
C LEU A 3 -12.81 0.38 16.30
N SER A 4 -12.14 -0.65 16.81
CA SER A 4 -10.69 -0.61 17.08
C SER A 4 -9.89 -0.48 15.77
N PHE A 5 -8.59 -0.19 15.85
CA PHE A 5 -7.73 -0.15 14.66
C PHE A 5 -7.75 -1.49 13.91
N ALA A 6 -7.63 -2.61 14.64
CA ALA A 6 -7.62 -3.93 14.05
C ALA A 6 -8.93 -4.22 13.30
N GLU A 7 -10.08 -3.92 13.92
CA GLU A 7 -11.39 -4.12 13.28
C GLU A 7 -11.66 -3.14 12.14
N PHE A 8 -11.11 -1.93 12.19
CA PHE A 8 -11.35 -0.95 11.13
C PHE A 8 -10.45 -1.16 9.91
N ASP A 9 -9.18 -1.48 10.12
CA ASP A 9 -8.16 -1.44 9.07
C ASP A 9 -7.63 -2.82 8.66
N GLN A 10 -7.69 -3.82 9.54
CA GLN A 10 -7.07 -5.13 9.31
C GLN A 10 -8.08 -6.26 9.07
N ASP A 11 -9.32 -6.10 9.55
CA ASP A 11 -10.39 -7.08 9.41
C ASP A 11 -11.08 -6.97 8.02
N PRO A 12 -11.00 -8.01 7.16
CA PRO A 12 -11.54 -7.98 5.79
C PRO A 12 -13.05 -7.77 5.71
N GLU A 13 -13.81 -8.06 6.77
CA GLU A 13 -15.27 -7.97 6.77
C GLU A 13 -15.79 -6.66 7.39
N LYS A 14 -14.90 -5.83 7.93
CA LYS A 14 -15.26 -4.62 8.67
C LYS A 14 -14.56 -3.37 8.13
N GLY A 15 -14.99 -2.22 8.65
CA GLY A 15 -14.40 -0.92 8.32
C GLY A 15 -14.48 -0.60 6.83
N TRP A 16 -13.35 -0.23 6.24
CA TRP A 16 -13.26 0.21 4.85
C TRP A 16 -13.09 -0.95 3.84
N ARG A 17 -12.66 -2.13 4.30
CA ARG A 17 -12.30 -3.25 3.40
C ARG A 17 -13.46 -3.76 2.53
N PRO A 18 -14.71 -3.90 3.03
CA PRO A 18 -15.83 -4.30 2.18
C PRO A 18 -16.12 -3.33 1.02
N PHE A 19 -15.77 -2.05 1.15
CA PHE A 19 -15.92 -1.07 0.08
C PHE A 19 -14.80 -1.20 -0.96
N TYR A 20 -13.57 -1.46 -0.52
CA TYR A 20 -12.45 -1.77 -1.41
C TYR A 20 -12.71 -3.02 -2.25
N GLU A 21 -13.21 -4.10 -1.65
CA GLU A 21 -13.54 -5.35 -2.37
C GLU A 21 -14.59 -5.13 -3.47
N LYS A 22 -15.51 -4.18 -3.25
CA LYS A 22 -16.53 -3.76 -4.24
C LYS A 22 -16.02 -2.69 -5.21
N ARG A 23 -14.73 -2.34 -5.17
CA ARG A 23 -14.10 -1.25 -5.92
C ARG A 23 -14.75 0.13 -5.71
N CYS A 24 -15.44 0.32 -4.58
CA CYS A 24 -16.00 1.59 -4.15
C CYS A 24 -14.90 2.45 -3.48
N PHE A 25 -13.84 2.75 -4.21
CA PHE A 25 -12.63 3.36 -3.66
C PHE A 25 -12.87 4.73 -3.01
N GLY A 26 -13.74 5.56 -3.57
CA GLY A 26 -14.10 6.86 -2.98
C GLY A 26 -14.81 6.72 -1.62
N ALA A 27 -15.70 5.74 -1.47
CA ALA A 27 -16.35 5.46 -0.19
C ALA A 27 -15.36 4.89 0.84
N ALA A 28 -14.45 4.01 0.41
CA ALA A 28 -13.37 3.50 1.26
C ALA A 28 -12.43 4.63 1.73
N GLN A 29 -12.07 5.54 0.82
CA GLN A 29 -11.28 6.73 1.10
C GLN A 29 -11.96 7.61 2.16
N GLU A 30 -13.24 7.95 1.98
CA GLU A 30 -13.99 8.78 2.92
C GLU A 30 -13.98 8.18 4.33
N LEU A 31 -14.23 6.86 4.45
CA LEU A 31 -14.18 6.17 5.72
C LEU A 31 -12.78 6.22 6.37
N LEU A 32 -11.72 6.00 5.59
CA LEU A 32 -10.34 6.08 6.06
C LEU A 32 -9.98 7.48 6.55
N SER A 33 -10.32 8.52 5.78
CA SER A 33 -10.08 9.92 6.15
C SER A 33 -10.82 10.29 7.44
N MET A 34 -12.11 9.96 7.55
CA MET A 34 -12.89 10.19 8.77
C MET A 34 -12.32 9.44 9.98
N TYR A 35 -11.84 8.21 9.79
CA TYR A 35 -11.24 7.45 10.87
C TYR A 35 -9.91 8.06 11.33
N ILE A 36 -9.06 8.47 10.39
CA ILE A 36 -7.78 9.15 10.69
C ILE A 36 -8.02 10.45 11.47
N GLU A 37 -8.96 11.29 11.00
CA GLU A 37 -9.30 12.57 11.63
C GLU A 37 -9.79 12.38 13.08
N ARG A 38 -10.65 11.39 13.31
CA ARG A 38 -11.17 11.10 14.65
C ARG A 38 -10.15 10.40 15.55
N ASN A 39 -9.12 9.76 14.99
CA ASN A 39 -8.14 8.95 15.71
C ASN A 39 -6.68 9.35 15.38
N PRO A 40 -6.27 10.63 15.54
CA PRO A 40 -4.96 11.09 15.08
C PRO A 40 -3.80 10.36 15.77
N GLY A 41 -3.96 9.98 17.04
CA GLY A 41 -2.97 9.16 17.76
C GLY A 41 -2.82 7.73 17.23
N VAL A 42 -3.90 7.14 16.70
CA VAL A 42 -3.85 5.82 16.04
C VAL A 42 -3.15 5.96 14.69
N ALA A 43 -3.51 6.97 13.89
CA ALA A 43 -2.90 7.23 12.60
C ALA A 43 -1.39 7.50 12.72
N LYS A 44 -0.94 8.22 13.75
CA LYS A 44 0.49 8.46 14.00
C LYS A 44 1.28 7.18 14.32
N LYS A 45 0.64 6.18 14.94
CA LYS A 45 1.30 4.93 15.37
C LYS A 45 1.24 3.82 14.31
N ASN A 46 0.33 3.92 13.34
CA ASN A 46 0.06 2.88 12.35
C ASN A 46 0.26 3.43 10.94
N PHE A 47 1.48 3.30 10.44
CA PHE A 47 1.86 3.78 9.10
C PHE A 47 0.99 3.19 7.98
N MET A 48 0.53 1.93 8.14
CA MET A 48 -0.38 1.25 7.20
C MET A 48 -1.70 2.01 7.00
N LEU A 49 -2.23 2.64 8.04
CA LEU A 49 -3.50 3.35 7.94
C LEU A 49 -3.41 4.53 6.96
N ASN A 50 -2.31 5.30 7.05
CA ASN A 50 -2.05 6.37 6.07
C ASN A 50 -1.78 5.79 4.69
N PHE A 51 -1.08 4.65 4.59
CA PHE A 51 -0.85 4.02 3.30
C PHE A 51 -2.15 3.61 2.61
N HIS A 52 -3.07 2.96 3.31
CA HIS A 52 -4.37 2.57 2.75
C HIS A 52 -5.17 3.79 2.32
N ALA A 53 -5.16 4.88 3.10
CA ALA A 53 -5.80 6.14 2.70
C ALA A 53 -5.20 6.69 1.40
N GLY A 54 -3.86 6.73 1.29
CA GLY A 54 -3.18 7.18 0.08
C GLY A 54 -3.48 6.28 -1.13
N GLN A 55 -3.56 4.98 -0.90
CA GLN A 55 -3.90 4.02 -1.94
C GLN A 55 -5.34 4.20 -2.45
N MET A 56 -6.31 4.47 -1.57
CA MET A 56 -7.68 4.75 -2.01
C MET A 56 -7.76 6.05 -2.81
N CYS A 57 -7.04 7.11 -2.40
CA CYS A 57 -6.90 8.34 -3.19
C CYS A 57 -6.28 8.06 -4.57
N ALA A 58 -5.23 7.24 -4.62
CA ALA A 58 -4.60 6.87 -5.89
C ALA A 58 -5.57 6.09 -6.80
N PHE A 59 -6.40 5.22 -6.25
CA PHE A 59 -7.41 4.51 -7.03
C PHE A 59 -8.48 5.41 -7.64
N THR A 60 -8.83 6.52 -6.98
CA THR A 60 -9.79 7.51 -7.50
C THR A 60 -9.13 8.55 -8.42
N GLY A 61 -7.80 8.55 -8.54
CA GLY A 61 -7.03 9.51 -9.34
C GLY A 61 -6.68 10.81 -8.60
N ASP A 62 -6.97 10.91 -7.30
CA ASP A 62 -6.56 12.04 -6.46
C ASP A 62 -5.10 11.85 -6.00
N TYR A 63 -4.16 12.09 -6.92
CA TYR A 63 -2.74 11.84 -6.68
C TYR A 63 -2.11 12.84 -5.70
N GLU A 64 -2.62 14.05 -5.58
CA GLU A 64 -2.13 15.03 -4.60
C GLU A 64 -2.44 14.57 -3.16
N ALA A 65 -3.68 14.14 -2.91
CA ALA A 65 -4.03 13.56 -1.61
C ALA A 65 -3.30 12.23 -1.38
N ALA A 66 -3.17 11.39 -2.42
CA ALA A 66 -2.46 10.13 -2.34
C ALA A 66 -1.02 10.32 -1.88
N GLU A 67 -0.27 11.23 -2.51
CA GLU A 67 1.11 11.54 -2.14
C GLU A 67 1.21 12.01 -0.68
N THR A 68 0.31 12.91 -0.27
CA THR A 68 0.28 13.41 1.12
C THR A 68 0.14 12.28 2.13
N TYR A 69 -0.74 11.31 1.86
CA TYR A 69 -0.95 10.15 2.72
C TYR A 69 0.20 9.15 2.64
N PHE A 70 0.74 8.87 1.45
CA PHE A 70 1.91 8.01 1.29
C PHE A 70 3.12 8.54 2.05
N ARG A 71 3.39 9.85 2.00
CA ARG A 71 4.47 10.45 2.79
C ARG A 71 4.26 10.30 4.31
N LYS A 72 3.02 10.33 4.79
CA LYS A 72 2.70 10.05 6.21
C LYS A 72 2.83 8.57 6.58
N SER A 73 2.98 7.69 5.58
CA SER A 73 3.12 6.24 5.76
C SER A 73 4.56 5.76 5.79
N TYR A 74 5.56 6.65 5.65
CA TYR A 74 6.93 6.28 5.95
C TYR A 74 7.05 5.78 7.39
N SER A 75 7.80 4.69 7.56
CA SER A 75 7.88 3.98 8.83
C SER A 75 9.29 3.91 9.40
N GLY A 76 10.32 4.10 8.57
CA GLY A 76 11.71 3.83 8.92
C GLY A 76 11.99 2.33 9.16
N ARG A 77 11.02 1.45 8.91
CA ARG A 77 11.15 0.02 9.14
C ARG A 77 11.77 -0.63 7.92
N VAL A 78 12.94 -1.24 8.13
CA VAL A 78 13.61 -2.08 7.16
C VAL A 78 13.88 -3.43 7.80
N SER A 79 13.46 -4.50 7.13
CA SER A 79 13.84 -5.87 7.47
C SER A 79 14.47 -6.53 6.24
N SER A 80 15.07 -7.71 6.40
CA SER A 80 15.61 -8.46 5.27
C SER A 80 14.54 -8.83 4.23
N TRP A 81 13.28 -8.96 4.66
CA TRP A 81 12.18 -9.43 3.83
C TRP A 81 11.23 -8.32 3.35
N SER A 82 11.34 -7.10 3.89
CA SER A 82 10.54 -5.95 3.48
C SER A 82 11.31 -4.65 3.64
N ASN A 83 11.37 -3.89 2.54
CA ASN A 83 11.75 -2.49 2.53
C ASN A 83 10.49 -1.66 2.31
N TRP A 84 9.77 -1.40 3.42
CA TRP A 84 8.48 -0.72 3.36
C TRP A 84 8.59 0.68 2.74
N ASP A 85 9.60 1.45 3.14
CA ASP A 85 9.76 2.82 2.65
C ASP A 85 10.10 2.83 1.15
N ALA A 86 10.82 1.82 0.62
CA ALA A 86 10.98 1.66 -0.83
C ALA A 86 9.66 1.33 -1.54
N PHE A 87 8.75 0.60 -0.89
CA PHE A 87 7.41 0.40 -1.46
C PHE A 87 6.59 1.70 -1.46
N VAL A 88 6.69 2.51 -0.41
CA VAL A 88 6.09 3.85 -0.40
C VAL A 88 6.66 4.71 -1.54
N ASP A 89 7.98 4.74 -1.70
CA ASP A 89 8.67 5.45 -2.80
C ASP A 89 8.12 5.00 -4.16
N ALA A 90 7.97 3.70 -4.40
CA ALA A 90 7.46 3.18 -5.66
C ALA A 90 6.03 3.67 -5.98
N ASN A 91 5.16 3.77 -4.97
CA ASN A 91 3.80 4.26 -5.16
C ASN A 91 3.78 5.76 -5.48
N ILE A 92 4.58 6.57 -4.77
CA ILE A 92 4.73 8.00 -5.04
C ILE A 92 5.32 8.23 -6.44
N ALA A 93 6.37 7.50 -6.79
CA ALA A 93 7.01 7.59 -8.09
C ALA A 93 6.03 7.26 -9.23
N PHE A 94 5.22 6.22 -9.07
CA PHE A 94 4.23 5.84 -10.08
C PHE A 94 3.16 6.92 -10.28
N ILE A 95 2.55 7.44 -9.21
CA ILE A 95 1.51 8.48 -9.34
C ILE A 95 2.06 9.79 -9.91
N ASN A 96 3.35 10.07 -9.68
CA ASN A 96 4.06 11.24 -10.23
C ASN A 96 4.67 10.98 -11.62
N SER A 97 4.51 9.78 -12.17
CA SER A 97 5.14 9.36 -13.44
C SER A 97 6.67 9.52 -13.44
N ASP A 98 7.31 9.41 -12.27
CA ASP A 98 8.77 9.45 -12.11
C ASP A 98 9.35 8.04 -12.31
N ILE A 99 9.69 7.74 -13.56
CA ILE A 99 10.26 6.44 -13.95
C ILE A 99 11.58 6.19 -13.22
N SER A 100 12.38 7.24 -13.00
CA SER A 100 13.71 7.10 -12.40
C SER A 100 13.62 6.73 -10.93
N ASP A 101 12.72 7.36 -10.18
CA ASP A 101 12.45 6.97 -8.78
C ASP A 101 11.76 5.61 -8.69
N LEU A 102 10.89 5.26 -9.64
CA LEU A 102 10.25 3.95 -9.67
C LEU A 102 11.27 2.82 -9.86
N GLU A 103 12.25 3.00 -10.76
CA GLU A 103 13.35 2.06 -10.96
C GLU A 103 14.26 1.93 -9.73
N ARG A 104 14.58 3.05 -9.07
CA ARG A 104 15.33 3.05 -7.81
C ARG A 104 14.59 2.27 -6.73
N ALA A 105 13.30 2.55 -6.56
CA ALA A 105 12.45 1.89 -5.58
C ALA A 105 12.35 0.38 -5.83
N LYS A 106 12.12 -0.03 -7.09
CA LYS A 106 12.16 -1.44 -7.49
C LYS A 106 13.48 -2.10 -7.14
N SER A 107 14.60 -1.46 -7.46
CA SER A 107 15.94 -2.02 -7.21
C SER A 107 16.19 -2.26 -5.72
N LYS A 108 15.69 -1.38 -4.84
CA LYS A 108 15.72 -1.58 -3.38
C LYS A 108 14.88 -2.79 -2.95
N ILE A 109 13.69 -2.96 -3.52
CA ILE A 109 12.79 -4.10 -3.21
C ILE A 109 13.37 -5.42 -3.74
N GLU A 110 14.08 -5.41 -4.87
CA GLU A 110 14.75 -6.59 -5.43
C GLU A 110 15.87 -7.12 -4.53
N GLN A 111 16.40 -6.32 -3.61
CA GLN A 111 17.39 -6.76 -2.63
C GLN A 111 16.79 -7.53 -1.45
N GLN A 112 15.46 -7.50 -1.26
CA GLN A 112 14.79 -8.26 -0.21
C GLN A 112 15.00 -9.77 -0.40
N VAL A 113 15.00 -10.54 0.68
CA VAL A 113 14.99 -12.00 0.59
C VAL A 113 13.65 -12.48 0.05
N THR A 114 13.68 -13.58 -0.70
CA THR A 114 12.47 -14.31 -1.07
C THR A 114 11.91 -14.97 0.19
N ILE A 115 10.61 -14.85 0.43
CA ILE A 115 9.95 -15.52 1.55
C ILE A 115 9.93 -17.02 1.29
N THR A 116 10.63 -17.79 2.13
CA THR A 116 10.54 -19.24 2.11
C THR A 116 9.53 -19.73 3.13
N GLU A 117 8.89 -20.86 2.85
CA GLU A 117 7.99 -21.52 3.80
C GLU A 117 8.70 -21.76 5.15
N GLY A 118 8.01 -21.47 6.26
CA GLY A 118 8.55 -21.64 7.61
C GLY A 118 9.61 -20.63 8.07
N ALA A 119 10.07 -19.70 7.22
CA ALA A 119 11.10 -18.72 7.61
C ALA A 119 10.62 -17.69 8.64
N TYR A 120 9.31 -17.37 8.64
CA TYR A 120 8.71 -16.40 9.54
C TYR A 120 7.41 -16.94 10.13
N PRO A 121 7.25 -16.97 11.47
CA PRO A 121 6.01 -17.38 12.11
C PRO A 121 4.81 -16.53 11.64
N ASN A 122 3.68 -17.16 11.36
CA ASN A 122 2.43 -16.52 10.93
C ASN A 122 2.53 -15.71 9.62
N PHE A 123 3.53 -15.96 8.78
CA PHE A 123 3.59 -15.32 7.46
C PHE A 123 2.54 -15.92 6.52
N PRO A 124 1.77 -15.10 5.79
CA PRO A 124 0.74 -15.61 4.88
C PRO A 124 1.34 -16.53 3.81
N SER A 125 0.78 -17.72 3.66
CA SER A 125 1.28 -18.75 2.73
C SER A 125 1.27 -18.31 1.26
N HIS A 126 0.35 -17.43 0.86
CA HIS A 126 0.28 -16.88 -0.49
C HIS A 126 1.48 -15.97 -0.87
N LEU A 127 2.35 -15.64 0.10
CA LEU A 127 3.58 -14.89 -0.12
C LEU A 127 4.83 -15.79 -0.26
N TYR A 128 4.71 -17.10 -0.01
CA TYR A 128 5.84 -18.02 -0.18
C TYR A 128 6.33 -18.03 -1.63
N GLY A 129 7.65 -18.06 -1.82
CA GLY A 129 8.31 -17.95 -3.12
C GLY A 129 8.36 -16.54 -3.70
N LYS A 130 7.85 -15.52 -2.98
CA LYS A 130 7.80 -14.13 -3.47
C LYS A 130 8.72 -13.21 -2.67
N LYS A 131 9.14 -12.11 -3.30
CA LYS A 131 9.65 -10.93 -2.61
C LYS A 131 8.48 -9.99 -2.40
N ILE A 132 8.23 -9.57 -1.16
CA ILE A 132 7.05 -8.77 -0.81
C ILE A 132 6.99 -7.50 -1.68
N ASN A 133 5.80 -7.23 -2.21
CA ASN A 133 5.44 -6.07 -3.04
C ASN A 133 6.16 -5.95 -4.39
N LEU A 134 7.09 -6.86 -4.73
CA LEU A 134 7.84 -6.76 -5.99
C LEU A 134 6.94 -6.96 -7.21
N ASP A 135 5.92 -7.82 -7.11
CA ASP A 135 4.91 -8.03 -8.15
C ASP A 135 4.17 -6.72 -8.49
N VAL A 136 3.77 -5.96 -7.46
CA VAL A 136 3.11 -4.66 -7.62
C VAL A 136 4.00 -3.67 -8.36
N VAL A 137 5.26 -3.54 -7.93
CA VAL A 137 6.17 -2.56 -8.53
C VAL A 137 6.56 -2.96 -9.96
N LYS A 138 6.65 -4.27 -10.25
CA LYS A 138 6.79 -4.74 -11.64
C LYS A 138 5.58 -4.40 -12.48
N ALA A 139 4.36 -4.51 -11.94
CA ALA A 139 3.13 -4.12 -12.62
C ALA A 139 3.11 -2.62 -12.95
N PHE A 140 3.57 -1.77 -12.02
CA PHE A 140 3.74 -0.33 -12.23
C PHE A 140 4.68 -0.04 -13.40
N MET A 141 5.81 -0.74 -13.50
CA MET A 141 6.73 -0.59 -14.63
C MET A 141 6.14 -1.09 -15.95
N ALA A 142 5.39 -2.19 -15.93
CA ALA A 142 4.77 -2.75 -17.13
C ALA A 142 3.63 -1.86 -17.68
N CYS A 143 3.02 -1.03 -16.82
CA CYS A 143 1.85 -0.22 -17.15
C CYS A 143 2.06 1.28 -16.93
N ILE A 144 3.25 1.78 -17.26
CA ILE A 144 3.53 3.22 -17.29
C ILE A 144 2.50 3.95 -18.15
N GLY A 145 1.98 5.08 -17.64
CA GLY A 145 0.97 5.89 -18.30
C GLY A 145 -0.47 5.38 -18.14
N LYS A 146 -0.69 4.23 -17.48
CA LYS A 146 -2.03 3.80 -17.05
C LYS A 146 -2.38 4.43 -15.70
N SER A 147 -3.67 4.42 -15.36
CA SER A 147 -4.11 4.84 -14.03
C SER A 147 -3.56 3.90 -12.96
N TYR A 148 -3.41 4.40 -11.73
CA TYR A 148 -2.98 3.58 -10.59
C TYR A 148 -3.86 2.35 -10.39
N SER A 149 -5.18 2.46 -10.59
CA SER A 149 -6.10 1.31 -10.48
C SER A 149 -5.79 0.22 -11.51
N ILE A 150 -5.55 0.58 -12.77
CA ILE A 150 -5.20 -0.39 -13.82
C ILE A 150 -3.85 -1.04 -13.51
N ALA A 151 -2.82 -0.24 -13.20
CA ALA A 151 -1.50 -0.78 -12.95
C ALA A 151 -1.46 -1.69 -11.71
N TYR A 152 -2.20 -1.35 -10.65
CA TYR A 152 -2.22 -2.12 -9.40
C TYR A 152 -3.06 -3.41 -9.48
N HIS A 153 -4.15 -3.44 -10.25
CA HIS A 153 -5.06 -4.58 -10.29
C HIS A 153 -4.91 -5.45 -11.54
N ASP A 154 -4.70 -4.84 -12.69
CA ASP A 154 -4.91 -5.52 -13.99
C ASP A 154 -3.57 -5.85 -14.68
N CYS A 155 -2.47 -5.25 -14.23
CA CYS A 155 -1.13 -5.43 -14.80
C CYS A 155 -0.19 -6.32 -13.97
N ARG A 156 -0.68 -6.93 -12.88
CA ARG A 156 0.14 -7.84 -12.07
C ARG A 156 0.46 -9.10 -12.85
N ILE A 157 1.74 -9.48 -12.81
CA ILE A 157 2.33 -10.64 -13.48
C ILE A 157 2.93 -11.62 -12.48
#